data_AF-A0A2E8Y3X7-F1
#
_entry.id   AF-A0A2E8Y3X7-F1
#
_cell.length_a   1.000
_cell.length_b   1.000
_cell.length_c   1.000
_cell.angle_alpha   90.00
_cell.angle_beta   90.00
_cell.angle_gamma   90.00
#
_symmetry.space_group_name_H-M   'P 1'
#
loop_
_entity.id
_entity.type
_entity.pdbx_description
1 polymer ?
#
loop_
_entity_poly.entity_id
_entity_poly.type
_entity_poly.pdbx_seq_one_letter_code
_entity_poly.pdbx_strand_id
1 'polypeptide(L)' 'MELMQIIVIPENGTWKGTLEQLETQLLEDSTYKRQLEKLLYYPTALLTYMRRLHKSMPERVRNIKQDGKNLWEL' A
#
# COMPACT_ATOMS: atom_id res chain seq x y z
N MET A 1 -0.72 4.85 16.92
CA MET A 1 -0.44 5.28 15.54
C MET A 1 0.88 4.66 15.08
N GLU A 2 0.99 3.33 14.95
CA GLU A 2 2.25 2.67 14.53
C GLU A 2 2.15 1.88 13.22
N LEU A 3 0.92 1.65 12.70
CA LEU A 3 0.76 0.94 11.42
C LEU A 3 1.23 1.77 10.21
N MET A 4 1.30 3.11 10.34
CA MET A 4 1.59 4.07 9.24
C MET A 4 3.00 3.99 8.63
N GLN A 5 3.86 3.09 9.10
CA GLN A 5 5.22 2.91 8.61
C GLN A 5 5.43 1.57 7.86
N ILE A 6 4.40 0.72 7.72
CA ILE A 6 4.57 -0.67 7.28
C ILE A 6 4.67 -0.80 5.75
N ILE A 7 4.20 0.18 4.99
CA ILE A 7 4.44 0.20 3.54
C ILE A 7 5.76 0.92 3.30
N VAL A 8 6.81 0.13 3.04
CA VAL A 8 8.10 0.63 2.58
C VAL A 8 7.88 1.28 1.22
N ILE A 9 7.79 2.61 1.21
CA ILE A 9 7.97 3.39 -0.01
C ILE A 9 9.43 3.15 -0.42
N PRO A 10 9.72 2.53 -1.58
CA PRO A 10 11.09 2.25 -1.96
C PRO A 10 11.89 3.56 -1.97
N GLU A 11 13.02 3.62 -1.26
CA GLU A 11 13.81 4.86 -1.19
C GLU A 11 14.29 5.35 -2.57
N ASN A 12 14.39 4.44 -3.54
CA ASN A 12 14.98 4.68 -4.87
C ASN A 12 14.06 4.31 -6.05
N GLY A 13 12.76 4.07 -5.83
CA GLY A 13 11.87 3.65 -6.91
C GLY A 13 10.41 3.96 -6.64
N THR A 14 9.72 4.42 -7.68
CA THR A 14 8.26 4.56 -7.67
C THR A 14 7.64 3.18 -7.90
N TRP A 15 6.91 2.67 -6.90
CA TRP A 15 6.10 1.48 -7.12
C TRP A 15 4.76 1.90 -7.75
N LYS A 16 4.26 1.14 -8.74
CA LYS A 16 2.96 1.38 -9.37
C LYS A 16 2.21 0.09 -9.60
N GLY A 17 0.99 -0.01 -9.07
CA GLY A 17 0.17 -1.20 -9.26
C GLY A 17 -1.22 -1.11 -8.64
N THR A 18 -2.00 -2.17 -8.77
CA THR A 18 -3.29 -2.32 -8.09
C THR A 18 -3.09 -2.67 -6.60
N LEU A 19 -4.15 -2.51 -5.79
CA LEU A 19 -4.13 -2.95 -4.39
C LEU A 19 -3.84 -4.44 -4.24
N GLU A 20 -4.36 -5.27 -5.15
CA GLU A 20 -4.13 -6.72 -5.15
C GLU A 20 -2.66 -7.07 -5.44
N GLN A 21 -2.04 -6.35 -6.37
CA GLN A 21 -0.60 -6.50 -6.64
C GLN A 21 0.24 -6.07 -5.44
N LEU A 22 -0.15 -4.97 -4.78
CA LEU A 22 0.50 -4.50 -3.57
C LEU A 22 0.37 -5.52 -2.44
N GLU A 23 -0.83 -6.08 -2.25
CA GLU A 23 -1.11 -7.09 -1.24
C GLU A 23 -0.26 -8.34 -1.45
N THR A 24 -0.20 -8.83 -2.69
CA THR A 24 0.62 -10.00 -3.05
C THR A 24 2.09 -9.75 -2.75
N GLN A 25 2.64 -8.62 -3.20
CA GLN A 25 4.04 -8.27 -3.00
C GLN A 25 4.38 -8.10 -1.51
N LEU A 26 3.48 -7.49 -0.73
CA LEU A 26 3.63 -7.35 0.72
C LEU A 26 3.64 -8.71 1.43
N LEU A 27 2.78 -9.64 1.02
CA LEU A 27 2.71 -11.00 1.60
C LEU A 27 3.91 -11.89 1.20
N GLU A 28 4.49 -11.66 0.03
CA GLU A 28 5.72 -12.31 -0.43
C GLU A 28 6.96 -11.80 0.30
N ASP A 29 6.98 -10.53 0.73
CA ASP A 29 8.07 -9.96 1.52
C ASP A 29 8.03 -10.45 2.98
N SER A 30 9.03 -11.25 3.35
CA SER A 30 9.15 -11.82 4.71
C SER A 30 9.42 -10.79 5.81
N THR A 31 9.84 -9.58 5.47
CA THR A 31 10.33 -8.57 6.44
C THR A 31 9.22 -8.08 7.38
N TYR A 32 7.99 -7.95 6.88
CA TYR A 32 6.85 -7.42 7.64
C TYR A 32 5.62 -8.33 7.59
N LYS A 33 5.78 -9.58 7.12
CA LYS A 33 4.69 -10.53 6.90
C LYS A 33 3.72 -10.63 8.08
N ARG A 34 4.22 -10.71 9.32
CA ARG A 34 3.38 -10.85 10.53
C ARG A 34 2.55 -9.60 10.84
N GLN A 35 3.05 -8.41 10.51
CA GLN A 35 2.35 -7.14 10.66
C GLN A 35 1.33 -6.95 9.54
N LEU A 36 1.69 -7.38 8.34
CA LEU A 36 0.83 -7.36 7.16
C LEU A 36 -0.33 -8.35 7.28
N GLU A 37 -0.11 -9.57 7.77
CA GLU A 37 -1.20 -10.52 8.06
C GLU A 37 -2.25 -9.94 9.01
N LYS A 38 -1.82 -9.16 10.02
CA LYS A 38 -2.74 -8.45 10.92
C LYS A 38 -3.45 -7.28 10.24
N LEU A 39 -2.74 -6.54 9.39
CA LEU A 39 -3.33 -5.43 8.64
C LEU A 39 -4.35 -5.96 7.63
N LEU A 40 -4.01 -7.01 6.88
CA LEU A 40 -4.78 -7.61 5.79
C LEU A 40 -5.86 -8.58 6.27
N TYR A 41 -5.93 -8.88 7.57
CA TYR A 41 -7.00 -9.68 8.16
C TYR A 41 -8.40 -9.16 7.80
N TYR A 42 -8.53 -7.84 7.62
CA TYR A 42 -9.78 -7.24 7.15
C TYR A 42 -9.68 -6.88 5.66
N PRO A 43 -10.65 -7.30 4.81
CA PRO A 43 -10.60 -7.12 3.36
C PRO A 43 -10.44 -5.67 2.87
N THR A 44 -10.77 -4.68 3.71
CA THR A 44 -10.73 -3.25 3.37
C THR A 44 -9.62 -2.48 4.09
N ALA A 45 -8.80 -3.16 4.90
CA ALA A 45 -7.80 -2.49 5.71
C ALA A 45 -6.66 -1.92 4.87
N LEU A 46 -6.18 -2.64 3.84
CA LEU A 46 -5.17 -2.11 2.92
C LEU A 46 -5.66 -0.87 2.17
N LEU A 47 -6.89 -0.91 1.66
CA LEU A 47 -7.51 0.24 1.00
C LEU A 47 -7.63 1.43 1.96
N THR A 48 -8.12 1.19 3.18
CA THR A 48 -8.25 2.22 4.22
C THR A 48 -6.91 2.82 4.58
N TYR A 49 -5.89 1.98 4.67
CA TYR A 49 -4.53 2.38 4.94
C TYR A 49 -3.95 3.26 3.82
N MET A 50 -4.06 2.82 2.57
CA MET A 50 -3.60 3.58 1.40
C MET A 50 -4.31 4.94 1.28
N ARG A 51 -5.60 5.01 1.57
CA ARG A 51 -6.35 6.29 1.63
C ARG A 51 -5.83 7.22 2.72
N ARG A 52 -5.51 6.68 3.90
CA ARG A 52 -4.91 7.47 4.99
C ARG A 52 -3.51 7.94 4.62
N LEU A 53 -2.71 7.08 4.00
CA LEU A 53 -1.35 7.40 3.57
C LEU A 53 -1.34 8.49 2.49
N HIS A 54 -2.21 8.39 1.48
CA HIS A 54 -2.44 9.45 0.49
C HIS A 54 -2.87 10.77 1.11
N LYS A 55 -3.73 10.73 2.15
CA LYS A 55 -4.13 11.95 2.86
C LYS A 55 -2.97 12.58 3.63
N SER A 56 -2.07 11.78 4.18
CA SER A 56 -0.93 12.26 4.98
C SER A 56 0.31 12.63 4.15
N MET A 57 0.52 11.97 3.01
CA MET A 57 1.68 12.15 2.13
C MET A 57 1.26 12.18 0.66
N PRO A 58 0.44 13.16 0.24
CA PRO A 58 -0.12 13.21 -1.12
C PRO A 58 0.95 13.36 -2.22
N GLU A 59 2.11 13.91 -1.89
CA GLU A 59 3.23 14.05 -2.84
C GLU A 59 3.93 12.72 -3.13
N ARG A 60 3.86 11.77 -2.20
CA ARG A 60 4.52 10.46 -2.31
C ARG A 60 3.55 9.37 -2.75
N VAL A 61 2.31 9.44 -2.26
CA VAL A 61 1.30 8.43 -2.56
C VAL A 61 0.21 9.03 -3.41
N ARG A 62 -0.01 8.47 -4.60
CA ARG A 62 -1.04 8.92 -5.55
C ARG A 62 -1.99 7.79 -5.89
N ASN A 63 -3.26 8.14 -6.07
CA ASN A 63 -4.26 7.23 -6.63
C ASN A 63 -4.61 7.68 -8.04
N ILE A 64 -4.41 6.80 -9.03
CA ILE A 64 -4.57 7.12 -10.45
C ILE A 64 -5.55 6.12 -11.06
N LYS A 65 -6.52 6.63 -11.82
CA LYS A 65 -7.40 5.79 -12.61
C LYS A 65 -6.81 5.60 -14.01
N GLN A 66 -6.47 4.37 -14.37
CA GLN A 66 -5.90 4.02 -15.66
C GLN A 66 -6.58 2.74 -16.18
N ASP A 67 -7.05 2.75 -17.44
CA ASP A 67 -7.70 1.62 -18.11
C ASP A 67 -8.83 0.97 -17.28
N GLY A 68 -9.63 1.81 -16.61
CA GLY A 68 -10.74 1.37 -15.75
C GLY A 68 -10.33 0.81 -14.38
N LYS A 69 -9.02 0.72 -14.09
CA LYS A 69 -8.49 0.25 -12.80
C LYS A 69 -7.99 1.41 -11.94
N ASN A 70 -8.08 1.24 -10.62
CA ASN A 70 -7.46 2.16 -9.67
C ASN A 70 -6.06 1.65 -9.34
N LEU A 71 -5.06 2.39 -9.81
CA LEU A 71 -3.65 2.17 -9.52
C LEU A 71 -3.22 3.08 -8.37
N TRP A 72 -2.24 2.62 -7.63
CA TRP A 72 -1.55 3.36 -6.61
C TRP A 72 -0.10 3.54 -7.02
N GLU A 73 0.40 4.74 -6.85
CA GLU A 73 1.83 5.06 -6.94
C GLU A 73 2.35 5.37 -5.54
N LEU A 74 3.48 4.77 -5.17
CA LEU A 74 4.16 4.91 -3.87
C LEU A 74 5.58 5.43 -4.08
#